data_AF-A0A4P6LV75-F1
#
_entry.id   AF-A0A4P6LV75-F1
#
_cell.length_a   1.000
_cell.length_b   1.000
_cell.length_c   1.000
_cell.angle_alpha   90.00
_cell.angle_beta   90.00
_cell.angle_gamma   90.00
#
_symmetry.space_group_name_H-M   'P 1'
#
loop_
_entity.id
_entity.type
_entity.pdbx_description
1 polymer ?
#
loop_
_entity_poly.entity_id
_entity_poly.type
_entity_poly.pdbx_seq_one_letter_code
_entity_poly.pdbx_strand_id
1 'polypeptide(L)'
;MKRNNWSIKVLISFMVSVIIVLFVMAGNFIFMLFQSGDDGMRKCFFDTLFFQSNTKADGSVQMIFGLTGDYLPIVISVIVVFVFCLLFSVIYTRLQRYQNTLKKE
;
A
#
# COMPACT_ATOMS: atom_id res chain seq x y z
N MET A 1 -3.75 33.01 16.33
CA MET A 1 -3.02 31.76 16.61
C MET A 1 -3.18 30.80 15.43
N LYS A 2 -2.21 30.78 14.50
CA LYS A 2 -2.28 30.00 13.23
C LYS A 2 -1.98 28.54 13.56
N ARG A 3 -3.02 27.71 13.76
CA ARG A 3 -2.87 26.29 14.12
C ARG A 3 -2.00 25.58 13.07
N ASN A 4 -0.91 24.96 13.53
CA ASN A 4 0.10 24.34 12.67
C ASN A 4 -0.46 23.03 12.07
N ASN A 5 -1.34 23.15 11.08
CA ASN A 5 -2.01 22.01 10.43
C ASN A 5 -1.05 21.17 9.57
N TRP A 6 0.23 21.53 9.51
CA TRP A 6 1.22 20.84 8.67
C TRP A 6 1.58 19.47 9.23
N SER A 7 1.82 19.36 10.55
CA SER A 7 2.11 18.07 11.21
C SER A 7 0.96 17.07 11.06
N ILE A 8 -0.29 17.55 11.15
CA ILE A 8 -1.48 16.73 10.96
C ILE A 8 -1.56 16.21 9.52
N LYS A 9 -1.27 17.05 8.52
CA LYS A 9 -1.24 16.62 7.12
C LYS A 9 -0.18 15.57 6.85
N VAL A 10 1.02 15.76 7.39
CA VAL A 10 2.12 14.80 7.28
C VAL A 10 1.71 13.45 7.88
N LEU A 11 1.13 13.44 9.08
CA LEU A 11 0.68 12.23 9.75
C LEU A 11 -0.45 11.52 8.97
N ILE A 12 -1.43 12.27 8.46
CA ILE A 12 -2.51 11.71 7.64
C ILE A 12 -1.95 11.14 6.34
N SER A 13 -1.08 11.86 5.63
CA SER A 13 -0.46 11.36 4.39
C SER A 13 0.33 10.08 4.64
N PHE A 14 1.01 9.98 5.79
CA PHE A 14 1.73 8.75 6.18
C PHE A 14 0.77 7.59 6.41
N MET A 15 -0.27 7.79 7.21
CA MET A 15 -1.28 6.74 7.47
C MET A 15 -1.97 6.28 6.17
N VAL A 16 -2.37 7.22 5.32
CA VAL A 16 -2.98 6.92 4.01
C VAL A 16 -2.02 6.12 3.14
N SER A 17 -0.74 6.47 3.09
CA SER A 17 0.24 5.74 2.30
C SER A 17 0.42 4.28 2.74
N VAL A 18 0.48 4.03 4.05
CA VAL A 18 0.56 2.68 4.62
C VAL A 18 -0.68 1.89 4.25
N ILE A 19 -1.87 2.49 4.40
CA ILE A 19 -3.15 1.85 4.06
C ILE A 19 -3.19 1.48 2.57
N ILE A 20 -2.81 2.40 1.67
CA ILE A 20 -2.77 2.13 0.22
C ILE A 20 -1.84 0.97 -0.09
N VAL A 21 -0.63 0.95 0.47
CA VAL A 21 0.33 -0.13 0.25
C VAL A 21 -0.23 -1.46 0.75
N LEU A 22 -0.86 -1.49 1.93
CA LEU A 22 -1.51 -2.69 2.45
C LEU A 22 -2.62 -3.19 1.52
N PHE A 23 -3.47 -2.31 0.98
CA PHE A 23 -4.50 -2.69 0.01
C PHE A 23 -3.90 -3.26 -1.27
N VAL A 24 -2.81 -2.67 -1.79
CA VAL A 24 -2.11 -3.18 -2.96
C VAL A 24 -1.48 -4.54 -2.67
N MET A 25 -0.89 -4.75 -1.50
CA MET A 25 -0.34 -6.04 -1.07
C MET A 25 -1.45 -7.10 -0.97
N ALA A 26 -2.57 -6.79 -0.31
CA ALA A 26 -3.71 -7.69 -0.21
C ALA A 26 -4.32 -8.01 -1.59
N GLY A 27 -4.42 -7.01 -2.47
CA GLY A 27 -4.89 -7.19 -3.84
C GLY A 27 -3.97 -8.11 -4.65
N ASN A 28 -2.66 -7.92 -4.58
CA ASN A 28 -1.67 -8.82 -5.20
C ASN A 28 -1.79 -10.24 -4.66
N PHE A 29 -1.97 -10.38 -3.35
CA PHE A 29 -2.16 -11.68 -2.72
C PHE A 29 -3.43 -12.39 -3.23
N ILE A 30 -4.58 -11.71 -3.21
CA ILE A 30 -5.85 -12.27 -3.72
C ILE A 30 -5.70 -12.64 -5.20
N PHE A 31 -5.10 -11.77 -6.01
CA PHE A 31 -4.86 -12.04 -7.42
C PHE A 31 -3.99 -13.29 -7.62
N MET A 32 -2.97 -13.47 -6.79
CA MET A 32 -2.10 -14.64 -6.81
C MET A 32 -2.86 -15.94 -6.48
N LEU A 33 -3.83 -15.89 -5.56
CA LEU A 33 -4.67 -17.06 -5.24
C LEU A 33 -5.47 -17.55 -6.45
N PHE A 34 -5.98 -16.62 -7.27
CA PHE A 34 -6.73 -16.97 -8.48
C PHE A 34 -5.86 -17.40 -9.65
N GLN A 35 -4.55 -17.12 -9.62
CA GLN A 35 -3.59 -17.68 -10.59
C GLN A 35 -3.09 -19.08 -10.20
N SER A 36 -3.31 -19.51 -8.95
CA SER A 36 -2.77 -20.75 -8.42
C SER A 36 -3.67 -21.95 -8.73
N GLY A 37 -3.50 -22.55 -9.90
CA GLY A 37 -4.06 -23.87 -10.23
C GLY A 37 -3.22 -25.05 -9.73
N ASP A 38 -1.92 -24.85 -9.47
CA ASP A 38 -0.96 -25.91 -9.16
C ASP A 38 -0.25 -25.69 -7.81
N ASP A 39 0.20 -26.80 -7.18
CA ASP A 39 1.02 -26.80 -5.96
C ASP A 39 2.36 -26.06 -6.16
N GLY A 40 2.83 -25.37 -5.13
CA GLY A 40 4.18 -24.78 -5.12
C GLY A 40 4.32 -23.50 -4.31
N MET A 41 5.57 -23.01 -4.24
CA MET A 41 5.90 -21.72 -3.65
C MET A 41 5.77 -20.62 -4.71
N ARG A 42 4.97 -19.62 -4.40
CA ARG A 42 4.76 -18.44 -5.24
C ARG A 42 5.06 -17.20 -4.41
N LYS A 43 5.57 -16.18 -5.08
CA LYS A 43 5.94 -14.92 -4.45
C LYS A 43 5.17 -13.79 -5.11
N CYS A 44 4.79 -12.79 -4.33
CA CYS A 44 4.09 -11.61 -4.82
C CYS A 44 4.59 -10.34 -4.14
N PHE A 45 4.22 -9.18 -4.71
CA PHE A 45 4.65 -7.86 -4.23
C PHE A 45 6.18 -7.77 -4.10
N PHE A 46 6.89 -7.76 -5.23
CA PHE A 46 8.37 -7.69 -5.29
C PHE A 46 9.08 -8.78 -4.48
N ASP A 47 8.60 -10.01 -4.55
CA ASP A 47 9.13 -11.17 -3.82
C ASP A 47 9.13 -11.08 -2.29
N THR A 48 8.50 -10.04 -1.73
CA THR A 48 8.49 -9.79 -0.29
C THR A 48 7.49 -10.68 0.44
N LEU A 49 6.39 -11.03 -0.22
CA LEU A 49 5.38 -11.97 0.26
C LEU A 49 5.59 -13.30 -0.42
N PHE A 50 5.57 -14.37 0.37
CA PHE A 50 5.52 -15.73 -0.16
C PHE A 50 4.25 -16.43 0.29
N PHE A 51 3.83 -17.35 -0.56
CA PHE A 51 2.74 -18.24 -0.27
C PHE A 51 3.07 -19.60 -0.86
N GLN A 52 2.93 -20.63 -0.03
CA GLN A 52 3.22 -22.01 -0.38
C GLN A 52 1.97 -22.85 -0.17
N SER A 53 1.46 -23.43 -1.26
CA SER A 53 0.43 -24.47 -1.22
C SER A 53 1.11 -25.83 -1.29
N ASN A 54 0.80 -26.69 -0.33
CA ASN A 54 1.15 -28.11 -0.37
C ASN A 54 -0.13 -28.93 -0.23
N THR A 55 -0.47 -29.70 -1.26
CA THR A 55 -1.54 -30.69 -1.16
C THR A 55 -1.02 -31.91 -0.38
N LYS A 56 -1.70 -32.23 0.72
CA LYS A 56 -1.38 -33.40 1.55
C LYS A 56 -1.96 -34.67 0.92
N ALA A 57 -1.41 -35.82 1.32
CA ALA A 57 -1.84 -37.13 0.83
C ALA A 57 -3.31 -37.48 1.16
N ASP A 58 -3.93 -36.77 2.09
CA ASP A 58 -5.35 -36.88 2.44
C ASP A 58 -6.27 -36.00 1.55
N GLY A 59 -5.70 -35.32 0.54
CA GLY A 59 -6.41 -34.40 -0.34
C GLY A 59 -6.67 -33.02 0.27
N SER A 60 -6.23 -32.75 1.50
CA SER A 60 -6.33 -31.42 2.10
C SER A 60 -5.22 -30.50 1.60
N VAL A 61 -5.54 -29.22 1.39
CA VAL A 61 -4.55 -28.21 0.96
C VAL A 61 -4.09 -27.44 2.18
N GLN A 62 -2.78 -27.49 2.46
CA GLN A 62 -2.16 -26.64 3.46
C GLN A 62 -1.58 -25.40 2.78
N MET A 63 -1.94 -24.23 3.30
CA MET A 63 -1.42 -22.94 2.86
C MET A 63 -0.53 -22.34 3.94
N ILE A 64 0.70 -21.99 3.57
CA ILE A 64 1.64 -21.24 4.41
C ILE A 64 1.85 -19.88 3.77
N PHE A 65 1.54 -18.82 4.51
CA PHE A 65 1.76 -17.45 4.09
C PHE A 65 2.80 -16.79 5.00
N GLY A 66 3.69 -16.00 4.42
CA GLY A 66 4.68 -15.26 5.19
C GLY A 66 5.43 -14.21 4.39
N LEU A 67 6.45 -13.65 5.04
CA LEU A 67 7.35 -12.66 4.46
C LEU A 67 8.69 -13.33 4.16
N THR A 68 9.25 -13.08 2.98
CA THR A 68 10.51 -13.69 2.52
C THR A 68 11.73 -13.14 3.29
N GLY A 69 11.57 -12.02 3.99
CA GLY A 69 12.64 -11.31 4.72
C GLY A 69 13.13 -10.05 4.02
N ASP A 70 12.83 -9.91 2.73
CA ASP A 70 13.14 -8.72 1.95
C ASP A 70 12.07 -7.63 2.16
N TYR A 71 12.18 -6.84 3.24
CA TYR A 71 11.21 -5.78 3.54
C TYR A 71 11.45 -4.49 2.75
N LEU A 72 12.59 -4.39 2.06
CA LEU A 72 13.04 -3.18 1.37
C LEU A 72 12.03 -2.67 0.32
N PRO A 73 11.45 -3.53 -0.54
CA PRO A 73 10.44 -3.10 -1.51
C PRO A 73 9.15 -2.56 -0.86
N ILE A 74 8.76 -3.07 0.30
CA ILE A 74 7.61 -2.56 1.06
C ILE A 74 7.90 -1.15 1.56
N VAL A 75 9.07 -0.94 2.17
CA VAL A 75 9.49 0.36 2.68
C VAL A 75 9.58 1.39 1.55
N ILE A 76 10.19 1.02 0.41
CA ILE A 76 10.27 1.91 -0.77
C ILE A 76 8.87 2.26 -1.26
N SER A 77 7.97 1.27 -1.37
CA SER A 77 6.59 1.51 -1.82
C SER A 77 5.86 2.50 -0.92
N VAL A 78 5.98 2.35 0.41
CA VAL A 78 5.39 3.29 1.38
C VAL A 78 5.97 4.69 1.19
N ILE A 79 7.29 4.83 1.06
CA ILE A 79 7.93 6.14 0.86
C ILE A 79 7.45 6.81 -0.43
N VAL A 80 7.38 6.07 -1.54
CA VAL A 80 6.94 6.61 -2.83
C VAL A 80 5.49 7.09 -2.75
N VAL A 81 4.59 6.26 -2.21
CA VAL A 81 3.17 6.62 -2.05
C VAL A 81 3.02 7.79 -1.07
N PHE A 82 3.80 7.82 0.01
CA PHE A 82 3.80 8.89 0.98
C PHE A 82 4.18 10.24 0.35
N VAL A 83 5.29 10.29 -0.38
CA VAL A 83 5.76 11.51 -1.08
C VAL A 83 4.70 11.97 -2.08
N PHE A 84 4.09 11.04 -2.83
CA PHE A 84 3.00 11.35 -3.74
C PHE A 84 1.79 11.96 -3.02
N CYS A 85 1.30 11.35 -1.94
CA CYS A 85 0.18 11.87 -1.15
C CYS A 85 0.48 13.25 -0.54
N LEU A 86 1.72 13.49 -0.10
CA LEU A 86 2.15 14.76 0.46
C LEU A 86 2.14 15.85 -0.62
N LEU A 87 2.77 15.60 -1.77
CA LEU A 87 2.78 16.52 -2.91
C LEU A 87 1.37 16.84 -3.38
N PHE A 88 0.52 15.82 -3.51
CA PHE A 88 -0.88 15.99 -3.88
C PHE A 88 -1.63 16.89 -2.87
N SER A 89 -1.45 16.65 -1.57
CA SER A 89 -2.05 17.49 -0.52
C SER A 89 -1.60 18.95 -0.61
N VAL A 90 -0.30 19.19 -0.87
CA VAL A 90 0.23 20.54 -1.05
C VAL A 90 -0.41 21.24 -2.25
N ILE A 91 -0.45 20.58 -3.40
CA ILE A 91 -1.03 21.13 -4.64
C ILE A 91 -2.52 21.40 -4.45
N TYR A 92 -3.27 20.44 -3.90
CA TYR A 92 -4.70 20.56 -3.62
C TYR A 92 -4.98 21.78 -2.73
N THR A 93 -4.20 21.96 -1.67
CA THR A 93 -4.41 23.11 -0.77
C THR A 93 -4.00 24.45 -1.38
N ARG A 94 -3.05 24.49 -2.33
CA ARG A 94 -2.79 25.69 -3.12
C ARG A 94 -3.96 26.00 -4.04
N LEU A 95 -4.45 25.02 -4.79
CA LEU A 95 -5.56 25.20 -5.72
C LEU A 95 -6.84 25.68 -5.02
N GLN A 96 -7.17 25.09 -3.87
CA GLN A 96 -8.34 25.48 -3.08
C GLN A 96 -8.27 26.94 -2.60
N ARG A 97 -7.06 27.44 -2.29
CA ARG A 97 -6.88 28.86 -1.94
C ARG A 97 -7.16 29.77 -3.14
N TYR A 98 -6.66 29.43 -4.32
CA TYR A 98 -6.93 30.18 -5.55
C TYR A 98 -8.41 30.18 -5.94
N GLN A 99 -9.10 29.04 -5.79
CA GLN A 99 -10.55 29.01 -6.03
C GLN A 99 -11.33 29.90 -5.05
N ASN A 100 -10.92 29.92 -3.79
CA ASN A 100 -11.57 30.73 -2.77
C ASN A 100 -11.33 32.23 -2.93
N THR A 101 -10.22 32.65 -3.57
CA THR A 101 -10.00 34.06 -3.91
C THR A 101 -10.88 34.48 -5.08
N LEU A 102 -10.99 33.64 -6.11
CA LEU A 102 -11.83 33.92 -7.30
C LEU A 102 -13.33 33.94 -6.99
N LYS A 103 -13.80 33.20 -5.96
CA LYS A 103 -15.21 33.21 -5.53
C LYS A 103 -15.59 34.42 -4.65
N LYS A 104 -14.61 35.22 -4.22
CA LYS A 104 -14.83 36.37 -3.34
C LYS A 104 -14.84 37.71 -4.07
N GLU A 105 -14.46 37.71 -5.34
CA GLU A 105 -14.67 38.80 -6.30
C GLU A 105 -16.01 38.60 -7.02
#